data_AF-A0A1M5ND39-F1
#
_entry.id   AF-A0A1M5ND39-F1
#
_cell.length_a   1.000
_cell.length_b   1.000
_cell.length_c   1.000
_cell.angle_alpha   90.00
_cell.angle_beta   90.00
_cell.angle_gamma   90.00
#
_symmetry.space_group_name_H-M   'P 1'
#
loop_
_entity.id
_entity.type
_entity.pdbx_description
1 polymer ?
#
loop_
_entity_poly.entity_id
_entity_poly.type
_entity_poly.pdbx_seq_one_letter_code
_entity_poly.pdbx_strand_id
1 'polypeptide(L)'
;MNITKLTLRLLLCMSIFLVNGCKDEETPTPPEVNIDTDNDGINDDEDNCPNTSNSSQVDSNNDGIGDACDTDDDGDGVLDVEDNCPTIANPDQLDTDSDGDGDACDTDDDEDGVADIDDNCPLIPNPDQLDTDNDGIGDVCDTDDDGDGIADVDDNCPLIPNPNQEDSDSDGIGDVCDNCPLIPNPNQEDIDNDGVGDACDPSPYTVNASCVDGMAGPYPCDKIDVLSVIDVNTLGGSTASNIEGSDIWGWTDPSNGNEIALIALTNSTAFVDISDPLNPLFLGRLNTNAGTNFWRDVKVYNNYAFIVADGVGAHGMQVFDLTRLRNVTNAPETFTADAIYTGVGSCHNIVINESEAVAYLVGCSSTNGGGPIFVDISNPLNPTFINDYTAGGYSHDAQVITYNGPDTDYANREIYVGSNGNTDKVVVLDVTDKNNVVPISEFTYPQTSYAHQGWFTDDQRYFILGDETDEQAFGFNTKTLVFDFSDLDNPTLSSTYFGTTPAIDHNGYVLGNEYYLANYRAGMRILDISNISSSTNPMTETHFIDTFIPSDSAAFNGVWSVYPYFASGNIVISDIEGGLFIVRKSQ
;
A
#
# COMPACT_ATOMS: atom_id res chain seq x y z
N MET A 1 -24.86 -4.48 64.35
CA MET A 1 -25.30 -3.84 65.61
C MET A 1 -24.33 -4.26 66.71
N ASN A 2 -23.71 -3.26 67.34
CA ASN A 2 -22.89 -3.30 68.56
C ASN A 2 -21.46 -3.86 68.53
N ILE A 3 -20.64 -3.04 69.19
CA ILE A 3 -19.21 -3.02 69.43
C ILE A 3 -18.87 -3.78 70.73
N THR A 4 -17.58 -4.12 70.82
CA THR A 4 -16.68 -4.36 71.99
C THR A 4 -16.64 -5.71 72.72
N LYS A 5 -15.39 -6.22 72.81
CA LYS A 5 -14.69 -7.03 73.84
C LYS A 5 -13.29 -7.34 73.23
N LEU A 6 -12.13 -7.50 73.90
CA LEU A 6 -11.73 -7.80 75.29
C LEU A 6 -10.17 -7.71 75.42
N THR A 7 -9.64 -7.11 76.51
CA THR A 7 -8.48 -7.44 77.42
C THR A 7 -7.25 -8.30 76.96
N LEU A 8 -6.02 -8.36 77.55
CA LEU A 8 -5.51 -8.16 78.93
C LEU A 8 -3.95 -8.37 79.03
N ARG A 9 -3.30 -7.66 79.98
CA ARG A 9 -2.17 -8.04 80.91
C ARG A 9 -0.69 -8.13 80.46
N LEU A 10 0.15 -7.32 81.12
CA LEU A 10 1.59 -7.53 81.35
C LEU A 10 1.88 -7.60 82.87
N LEU A 11 2.87 -8.42 83.26
CA LEU A 11 3.19 -8.83 84.63
C LEU A 11 4.56 -8.26 85.09
N LEU A 12 4.60 -7.85 86.36
CA LEU A 12 5.73 -7.88 87.31
C LEU A 12 6.84 -6.81 87.26
N CYS A 13 6.94 -6.06 88.38
CA CYS A 13 8.03 -5.14 88.75
C CYS A 13 8.59 -5.56 90.13
N MET A 14 9.92 -5.71 90.22
CA MET A 14 10.78 -5.88 91.40
C MET A 14 12.11 -5.21 91.01
N SER A 15 12.87 -4.43 91.77
CA SER A 15 12.86 -3.86 93.13
C SER A 15 14.12 -2.96 93.24
N ILE A 16 14.18 -2.03 94.22
CA ILE A 16 15.41 -1.45 94.87
C ILE A 16 16.18 -0.41 94.04
N PHE A 17 16.71 0.74 94.52
CA PHE A 17 16.59 1.64 95.68
C PHE A 17 17.63 2.77 95.43
N LEU A 18 17.33 4.03 95.77
CA LEU A 18 18.24 5.13 96.20
C LEU A 18 19.41 5.53 95.26
N VAL A 19 19.69 6.80 94.98
CA VAL A 19 20.05 7.87 95.95
C VAL A 19 19.80 9.24 95.32
N ASN A 20 19.19 10.11 96.13
CA ASN A 20 19.02 11.55 95.93
C ASN A 20 20.34 12.32 95.82
N GLY A 21 20.36 13.36 95.00
CA GLY A 21 21.25 14.51 95.15
C GLY A 21 20.53 15.77 94.67
N CYS A 22 19.87 16.47 95.59
CA CYS A 22 19.17 17.72 95.35
C CYS A 22 20.11 18.85 94.90
N LYS A 23 19.57 19.64 93.98
CA LYS A 23 19.88 21.02 93.60
C LYS A 23 20.38 21.90 94.77
N ASP A 24 21.34 22.76 94.45
CA ASP A 24 21.41 24.12 94.96
C ASP A 24 21.38 25.09 93.77
N GLU A 25 20.87 26.29 94.06
CA GLU A 25 20.09 27.18 93.21
C GLU A 25 20.82 27.87 92.05
N GLU A 26 20.01 28.07 91.00
CA GLU A 26 20.19 28.90 89.83
C GLU A 26 20.69 30.32 90.17
N THR A 27 21.78 30.74 89.52
CA THR A 27 21.86 32.10 89.01
C THR A 27 20.99 32.17 87.74
N PRO A 28 20.11 33.17 87.56
CA PRO A 28 19.36 33.30 86.32
C PRO A 28 20.38 33.60 85.21
N THR A 29 20.56 32.64 84.30
CA THR A 29 21.15 32.91 82.99
C THR A 29 20.32 34.01 82.32
N PRO A 30 20.94 34.89 81.52
CA PRO A 30 20.16 35.84 80.71
C PRO A 30 19.17 35.03 79.86
N PRO A 31 18.01 35.58 79.48
CA PRO A 31 17.15 34.87 78.53
C PRO A 31 18.02 34.51 77.33
N GLU A 32 18.09 33.22 77.01
CA GLU A 32 18.59 32.78 75.70
C GLU A 32 17.79 33.59 74.70
N VAL A 33 18.49 34.45 73.98
CA VAL A 33 17.89 35.12 72.85
C VAL A 33 17.71 33.97 71.88
N ASN A 34 16.45 33.53 71.77
CA ASN A 34 16.02 32.68 70.68
C ASN A 34 16.21 33.56 69.43
N ILE A 35 17.38 33.37 68.81
CA ILE A 35 17.79 34.01 67.57
C ILE A 35 17.46 32.98 66.51
N ASP A 36 16.65 33.43 65.57
CA ASP A 36 16.31 32.76 64.33
C ASP A 36 16.81 33.73 63.26
N THR A 37 18.01 33.45 62.77
CA THR A 37 18.80 34.39 61.97
C THR A 37 18.21 34.58 60.57
N ASP A 38 17.61 33.53 60.00
CA ASP A 38 17.01 33.57 58.67
C ASP A 38 15.46 33.63 58.68
N ASN A 39 14.85 33.54 59.87
CA ASN A 39 13.41 33.65 60.13
C ASN A 39 12.56 32.52 59.55
N ASP A 40 13.07 31.29 59.59
CA ASP A 40 12.36 30.11 59.10
C ASP A 40 11.47 29.41 60.13
N GLY A 41 11.57 29.82 61.41
CA GLY A 41 10.78 29.28 62.52
C GLY A 41 11.50 28.24 63.36
N ILE A 42 12.75 27.91 63.06
CA ILE A 42 13.68 27.12 63.88
C ILE A 42 14.72 28.07 64.48
N ASN A 43 15.22 27.78 65.68
CA ASN A 43 16.21 28.63 66.32
C ASN A 43 17.62 28.20 65.89
N ASP A 44 18.57 29.14 65.78
CA ASP A 44 19.95 28.89 65.34
C ASP A 44 20.68 27.73 66.06
N ASP A 45 20.28 27.34 67.28
CA ASP A 45 20.88 26.25 68.06
C ASP A 45 20.26 24.86 67.82
N GLU A 46 19.08 24.81 67.22
CA GLU A 46 18.38 23.61 66.77
C GLU A 46 18.33 23.51 65.23
N ASP A 47 18.78 24.56 64.54
CA ASP A 47 18.76 24.71 63.09
C ASP A 47 19.97 24.04 62.41
N ASN A 48 19.72 23.10 61.50
CA ASN A 48 20.77 22.46 60.70
C ASN A 48 21.29 23.34 59.55
N CYS A 49 20.65 24.47 59.27
CA CYS A 49 21.12 25.54 58.38
C CYS A 49 20.91 26.95 58.94
N PRO A 50 21.63 27.37 60.01
CA PRO A 50 21.35 28.59 60.79
C PRO A 50 21.37 29.96 60.07
N ASN A 51 21.66 30.00 58.77
CA ASN A 51 21.65 31.23 57.97
C ASN A 51 20.87 31.07 56.65
N THR A 52 20.27 29.89 56.40
CA THR A 52 19.56 29.55 55.18
C THR A 52 18.23 28.91 55.53
N SER A 53 17.15 29.69 55.39
CA SER A 53 15.80 29.29 55.80
C SER A 53 15.37 27.93 55.24
N ASN A 54 15.12 26.96 56.12
CA ASN A 54 14.76 25.57 55.80
C ASN A 54 13.90 24.93 56.91
N SER A 55 12.69 25.46 57.10
CA SER A 55 11.76 25.06 58.18
C SER A 55 11.41 23.55 58.30
N SER A 56 11.68 22.76 57.26
CA SER A 56 11.50 21.29 57.26
C SER A 56 12.68 20.53 57.87
N GLN A 57 13.86 21.15 57.95
CA GLN A 57 15.08 20.59 58.54
C GLN A 57 15.42 19.21 57.94
N VAL A 58 15.28 19.09 56.61
CA VAL A 58 15.69 17.88 55.89
C VAL A 58 17.21 17.80 55.94
N ASP A 59 17.70 16.58 56.11
CA ASP A 59 19.11 16.19 56.25
C ASP A 59 19.19 14.75 55.70
N SER A 60 19.39 14.64 54.39
CA SER A 60 19.27 13.39 53.64
C SER A 60 20.39 12.41 54.00
N ASN A 61 21.62 12.89 54.17
CA ASN A 61 22.78 12.09 54.58
C ASN A 61 22.95 11.92 56.11
N ASN A 62 22.18 12.65 56.93
CA ASN A 62 22.25 12.67 58.40
C ASN A 62 23.62 13.06 58.97
N ASP A 63 24.36 13.94 58.30
CA ASP A 63 25.67 14.42 58.76
C ASP A 63 25.56 15.61 59.75
N GLY A 64 24.35 16.16 59.88
CA GLY A 64 24.00 17.27 60.76
C GLY A 64 24.05 18.66 60.09
N ILE A 65 24.32 18.74 58.79
CA ILE A 65 24.12 19.88 57.91
C ILE A 65 22.81 19.63 57.15
N GLY A 66 21.93 20.62 57.03
CA GLY A 66 20.69 20.42 56.29
C GLY A 66 20.88 20.57 54.78
N ASP A 67 20.06 19.88 53.99
CA ASP A 67 20.07 19.90 52.51
C ASP A 67 20.05 21.34 51.93
N ALA A 68 19.40 22.28 52.62
CA ALA A 68 19.36 23.67 52.17
C ALA A 68 20.72 24.40 52.19
N CYS A 69 21.71 23.86 52.90
CA CYS A 69 23.03 24.46 53.06
C CYS A 69 24.18 23.44 53.05
N ASP A 70 23.90 22.18 52.75
CA ASP A 70 24.89 21.20 52.32
C ASP A 70 25.21 21.42 50.83
N THR A 71 26.26 20.79 50.33
CA THR A 71 26.69 20.84 48.93
C THR A 71 26.77 19.45 48.28
N ASP A 72 26.39 18.44 49.05
CA ASP A 72 26.40 17.00 48.79
C ASP A 72 25.36 16.41 49.75
N ASP A 73 24.09 16.71 49.46
CA ASP A 73 22.94 16.51 50.35
C ASP A 73 22.77 15.04 50.78
N ASP A 74 23.19 14.07 49.95
CA ASP A 74 23.10 12.63 50.24
C ASP A 74 24.45 11.95 50.59
N GLY A 75 25.57 12.67 50.48
CA GLY A 75 26.88 12.25 50.94
C GLY A 75 27.53 11.15 50.09
N ASP A 76 27.14 11.03 48.82
CA ASP A 76 27.62 10.00 47.90
C ASP A 76 28.98 10.34 47.26
N GLY A 77 29.40 11.60 47.39
CA GLY A 77 30.67 12.14 46.91
C GLY A 77 30.60 12.88 45.57
N VAL A 78 29.41 13.02 44.99
CA VAL A 78 29.05 13.93 43.90
C VAL A 78 28.45 15.21 44.51
N LEU A 79 28.68 16.37 43.89
CA LEU A 79 28.12 17.62 44.41
C LEU A 79 26.72 17.83 43.81
N ASP A 80 25.75 18.39 44.54
CA ASP A 80 24.35 18.55 44.07
C ASP A 80 24.19 19.23 42.71
N VAL A 81 25.18 20.05 42.29
CA VAL A 81 25.19 20.74 41.00
C VAL A 81 25.62 19.87 39.81
N GLU A 82 26.21 18.72 40.09
CA GLU A 82 26.69 17.70 39.15
C GLU A 82 26.00 16.34 39.41
N ASP A 83 25.07 16.29 40.38
CA ASP A 83 24.36 15.10 40.84
C ASP A 83 22.98 14.98 40.19
N ASN A 84 22.72 13.88 39.49
CA ASN A 84 21.42 13.57 38.89
C ASN A 84 20.40 12.97 39.87
N CYS A 85 20.81 12.60 41.09
CA CYS A 85 19.91 12.25 42.18
C CYS A 85 20.31 12.91 43.51
N PRO A 86 20.19 14.25 43.65
CA PRO A 86 20.78 15.02 44.76
C PRO A 86 20.39 14.61 46.19
N THR A 87 19.40 13.74 46.38
CA THR A 87 18.95 13.30 47.71
C THR A 87 18.96 11.77 47.89
N ILE A 88 19.45 11.04 46.89
CA ILE A 88 19.51 9.58 46.85
C ILE A 88 20.87 9.14 46.30
N ALA A 89 21.74 8.73 47.22
CA ALA A 89 23.12 8.41 46.90
C ALA A 89 23.29 7.43 45.73
N ASN A 90 23.89 7.90 44.64
CA ASN A 90 24.18 7.15 43.41
C ASN A 90 25.56 7.57 42.83
N PRO A 91 26.68 7.16 43.45
CA PRO A 91 28.01 7.63 43.05
C PRO A 91 28.45 7.28 41.61
N ASP A 92 27.73 6.37 40.94
CA ASP A 92 27.96 6.00 39.55
C ASP A 92 27.27 6.94 38.55
N GLN A 93 26.26 7.69 39.00
CA GLN A 93 25.53 8.69 38.22
C GLN A 93 24.97 8.09 36.93
N LEU A 94 24.43 6.87 37.04
CA LEU A 94 23.74 6.24 35.92
C LEU A 94 22.45 7.01 35.63
N ASP A 95 22.18 7.14 34.34
CA ASP A 95 21.12 7.94 33.72
C ASP A 95 20.88 7.31 32.35
N THR A 96 20.01 6.30 32.33
CA THR A 96 19.85 5.39 31.20
C THR A 96 19.20 6.08 29.99
N ASP A 97 18.24 6.98 30.21
CA ASP A 97 17.54 7.72 29.17
C ASP A 97 18.13 9.12 28.88
N SER A 98 19.00 9.63 29.76
CA SER A 98 19.62 10.96 29.68
C SER A 98 18.64 12.13 29.82
N ASP A 99 17.56 11.99 30.59
CA ASP A 99 16.60 13.07 30.85
C ASP A 99 17.10 14.07 31.93
N GLY A 100 18.05 13.63 32.75
CA GLY A 100 18.72 14.39 33.79
C GLY A 100 18.37 14.01 35.23
N ASP A 101 17.36 13.16 35.44
CA ASP A 101 17.16 12.40 36.68
C ASP A 101 17.97 11.08 36.55
N GLY A 102 18.58 10.58 37.63
CA GLY A 102 19.35 9.32 37.55
C GLY A 102 18.50 8.10 37.86
N ASP A 103 18.92 6.91 37.40
CA ASP A 103 18.23 5.61 37.61
C ASP A 103 17.91 5.32 39.10
N ALA A 104 18.62 5.95 40.04
CA ALA A 104 18.37 5.77 41.47
C ALA A 104 17.14 6.55 41.99
N CYS A 105 16.70 7.58 41.28
CA CYS A 105 15.64 8.50 41.65
C CYS A 105 14.60 8.75 40.56
N ASP A 106 14.79 8.18 39.38
CA ASP A 106 13.79 8.07 38.33
C ASP A 106 12.76 6.96 38.66
N THR A 107 11.65 6.96 37.94
CA THR A 107 10.56 6.00 38.06
C THR A 107 10.27 5.22 36.77
N ASP A 108 11.01 5.55 35.71
CA ASP A 108 10.91 5.02 34.34
C ASP A 108 12.29 5.24 33.68
N ASP A 109 13.29 4.48 34.11
CA ASP A 109 14.72 4.72 33.84
C ASP A 109 15.07 4.73 32.34
N ASP A 110 14.18 4.23 31.47
CA ASP A 110 14.40 4.15 30.02
C ASP A 110 13.37 4.93 29.16
N GLU A 111 12.46 5.66 29.82
CA GLU A 111 11.48 6.56 29.23
C GLU A 111 10.52 5.91 28.20
N ASP A 112 10.26 4.61 28.33
CA ASP A 112 9.41 3.86 27.40
C ASP A 112 7.89 4.03 27.69
N GLY A 113 7.57 4.57 28.87
CA GLY A 113 6.22 4.82 29.36
C GLY A 113 5.66 3.75 30.29
N VAL A 114 6.46 2.77 30.70
CA VAL A 114 6.19 1.75 31.70
C VAL A 114 7.10 1.98 32.91
N ALA A 115 6.52 2.20 34.09
CA ALA A 115 7.33 2.45 35.29
C ALA A 115 8.11 1.19 35.73
N ASP A 116 9.34 1.34 36.22
CA ASP A 116 10.28 0.23 36.53
C ASP A 116 9.70 -0.91 37.39
N ILE A 117 8.72 -0.59 38.24
CA ILE A 117 8.06 -1.57 39.12
C ILE A 117 7.18 -2.57 38.36
N ASP A 118 6.66 -2.15 37.21
CA ASP A 118 5.80 -2.92 36.32
C ASP A 118 6.53 -3.28 35.01
N ASP A 119 7.80 -2.89 34.87
CA ASP A 119 8.65 -3.10 33.70
C ASP A 119 9.48 -4.39 33.80
N ASN A 120 9.40 -5.25 32.78
CA ASN A 120 10.19 -6.47 32.65
C ASN A 120 11.59 -6.25 32.03
N CYS A 121 11.89 -5.04 31.54
CA CYS A 121 13.21 -4.60 31.10
C CYS A 121 13.52 -3.16 31.54
N PRO A 122 13.66 -2.85 32.85
CA PRO A 122 13.74 -1.49 33.39
C PRO A 122 14.85 -0.56 32.87
N LEU A 123 15.74 -1.01 31.99
CA LEU A 123 16.86 -0.22 31.47
C LEU A 123 16.94 -0.30 29.92
N ILE A 124 15.96 -0.92 29.26
CA ILE A 124 15.94 -1.14 27.81
C ILE A 124 14.52 -0.97 27.29
N PRO A 125 14.22 0.11 26.52
CA PRO A 125 12.85 0.45 26.18
C PRO A 125 12.09 -0.66 25.46
N ASN A 126 10.98 -1.11 26.03
CA ASN A 126 10.04 -2.07 25.46
C ASN A 126 8.58 -1.79 25.88
N PRO A 127 7.93 -0.76 25.29
CA PRO A 127 6.58 -0.35 25.70
C PRO A 127 5.50 -1.42 25.51
N ASP A 128 5.79 -2.49 24.77
CA ASP A 128 4.90 -3.63 24.55
C ASP A 128 5.01 -4.73 25.63
N GLN A 129 6.05 -4.69 26.45
CA GLN A 129 6.31 -5.61 27.57
C GLN A 129 6.21 -7.07 27.14
N LEU A 130 6.75 -7.38 25.97
CA LEU A 130 6.77 -8.75 25.44
C LEU A 130 7.70 -9.61 26.30
N ASP A 131 7.20 -10.80 26.66
CA ASP A 131 7.86 -11.82 27.50
C ASP A 131 7.35 -13.19 27.01
N THR A 132 8.10 -13.79 26.10
CA THR A 132 7.69 -14.96 25.31
C THR A 132 7.62 -16.22 26.18
N ASP A 133 8.57 -16.44 27.09
CA ASP A 133 8.61 -17.62 27.95
C ASP A 133 7.93 -17.44 29.34
N ASN A 134 7.57 -16.19 29.69
CA ASN A 134 6.92 -15.77 30.94
C ASN A 134 7.78 -15.98 32.18
N ASP A 135 9.10 -15.84 32.09
CA ASP A 135 10.01 -15.90 33.24
C ASP A 135 10.09 -14.58 34.05
N GLY A 136 9.58 -13.49 33.48
CA GLY A 136 9.54 -12.16 34.06
C GLY A 136 10.66 -11.22 33.61
N ILE A 137 11.49 -11.64 32.65
CA ILE A 137 12.43 -10.81 31.89
C ILE A 137 11.81 -10.60 30.49
N GLY A 138 11.83 -9.38 29.95
CA GLY A 138 11.27 -9.14 28.62
C GLY A 138 12.20 -9.54 27.49
N ASP A 139 11.65 -9.88 26.32
CA ASP A 139 12.40 -10.39 25.15
C ASP A 139 13.56 -9.46 24.73
N VAL A 140 13.45 -8.14 24.92
CA VAL A 140 14.54 -7.22 24.55
C VAL A 140 15.75 -7.27 25.48
N CYS A 141 15.58 -7.80 26.69
CA CYS A 141 16.61 -7.89 27.73
C CYS A 141 16.86 -9.32 28.23
N ASP A 142 16.10 -10.30 27.75
CA ASP A 142 16.41 -11.72 27.88
C ASP A 142 17.47 -12.11 26.84
N THR A 143 18.04 -13.30 27.01
CA THR A 143 19.06 -13.89 26.15
C THR A 143 18.66 -15.27 25.63
N ASP A 144 17.45 -15.73 25.97
CA ASP A 144 16.84 -17.03 25.68
C ASP A 144 15.31 -16.81 25.71
N ASP A 145 14.80 -16.04 24.74
CA ASP A 145 13.43 -15.49 24.75
C ASP A 145 12.34 -16.56 24.86
N ASP A 146 12.63 -17.80 24.44
CA ASP A 146 11.70 -18.92 24.46
C ASP A 146 11.93 -19.93 25.59
N GLY A 147 12.99 -19.75 26.38
CA GLY A 147 13.29 -20.53 27.58
C GLY A 147 13.62 -22.01 27.29
N ASP A 148 14.08 -22.32 26.08
CA ASP A 148 14.36 -23.69 25.67
C ASP A 148 15.76 -24.19 26.12
N GLY A 149 16.60 -23.25 26.55
CA GLY A 149 17.95 -23.46 27.06
C GLY A 149 19.07 -23.22 26.04
N ILE A 150 18.76 -22.64 24.88
CA ILE A 150 19.69 -22.16 23.86
C ILE A 150 19.56 -20.64 23.76
N ALA A 151 20.69 -19.93 23.78
CA ALA A 151 20.64 -18.47 23.73
C ALA A 151 20.27 -17.97 22.33
N ASP A 152 19.53 -16.87 22.18
CA ASP A 152 18.97 -16.37 20.91
C ASP A 152 20.02 -16.22 19.80
N VAL A 153 21.25 -15.86 20.18
CA VAL A 153 22.38 -15.69 19.25
C VAL A 153 22.85 -16.99 18.58
N ASP A 154 22.55 -18.13 19.22
CA ASP A 154 22.87 -19.48 18.77
C ASP A 154 21.59 -20.27 18.42
N ASP A 155 20.39 -19.67 18.57
CA ASP A 155 19.09 -20.29 18.34
C ASP A 155 18.58 -20.06 16.90
N ASN A 156 18.13 -21.11 16.22
CA ASN A 156 17.52 -21.01 14.88
C ASN A 156 15.99 -20.82 14.88
N CYS A 157 15.36 -20.76 16.06
CA CYS A 157 13.98 -20.36 16.34
C CYS A 157 13.87 -19.57 17.67
N PRO A 158 14.47 -18.37 17.81
CA PRO A 158 14.59 -17.68 19.11
C PRO A 158 13.29 -17.45 19.90
N LEU A 159 12.12 -17.50 19.24
CA LEU A 159 10.81 -17.26 19.88
C LEU A 159 9.94 -18.52 19.98
N ILE A 160 10.45 -19.71 19.59
CA ILE A 160 9.68 -20.95 19.56
C ILE A 160 10.54 -22.13 20.05
N PRO A 161 10.23 -22.70 21.24
CA PRO A 161 11.11 -23.67 21.88
C PRO A 161 11.43 -24.88 21.00
N ASN A 162 12.70 -25.03 20.64
CA ASN A 162 13.22 -26.16 19.88
C ASN A 162 14.61 -26.63 20.36
N PRO A 163 14.69 -27.28 21.55
CA PRO A 163 15.98 -27.66 22.14
C PRO A 163 16.83 -28.63 21.32
N ASN A 164 16.27 -29.20 20.25
CA ASN A 164 16.97 -30.06 19.28
C ASN A 164 17.64 -29.29 18.14
N GLN A 165 17.29 -28.02 17.92
CA GLN A 165 17.83 -27.14 16.87
C GLN A 165 17.85 -27.84 15.51
N GLU A 166 16.76 -28.55 15.19
CA GLU A 166 16.62 -29.29 13.94
C GLU A 166 16.40 -28.30 12.80
N ASP A 167 17.19 -28.43 11.74
CA ASP A 167 17.17 -27.63 10.52
C ASP A 167 17.42 -28.60 9.36
N SER A 168 16.32 -29.09 8.79
CA SER A 168 16.27 -30.22 7.86
C SER A 168 16.81 -29.88 6.48
N ASP A 169 16.72 -28.62 6.06
CA ASP A 169 17.11 -28.16 4.72
C ASP A 169 18.34 -27.22 4.71
N SER A 170 18.81 -26.84 5.90
CA SER A 170 20.03 -26.07 6.15
C SER A 170 19.97 -24.64 5.64
N ASP A 171 18.84 -23.99 5.81
CA ASP A 171 18.61 -22.60 5.41
C ASP A 171 18.88 -21.59 6.55
N GLY A 172 18.98 -22.08 7.79
CA GLY A 172 19.28 -21.31 8.99
C GLY A 172 18.07 -21.05 9.89
N ILE A 173 16.87 -21.45 9.49
CA ILE A 173 15.64 -21.40 10.30
C ILE A 173 15.33 -22.81 10.82
N GLY A 174 14.94 -22.94 12.09
CA GLY A 174 14.64 -24.26 12.65
C GLY A 174 13.30 -24.82 12.19
N ASP A 175 13.21 -26.15 12.06
CA ASP A 175 12.04 -26.87 11.52
C ASP A 175 10.70 -26.52 12.20
N VAL A 176 10.71 -26.05 13.45
CA VAL A 176 9.49 -25.71 14.20
C VAL A 176 8.96 -24.30 13.90
N CYS A 177 9.82 -23.41 13.43
CA CYS A 177 9.51 -22.03 13.05
C CYS A 177 9.71 -21.79 11.55
N ASP A 178 10.04 -22.85 10.80
CA ASP A 178 10.18 -22.81 9.36
C ASP A 178 8.83 -23.05 8.65
N ASN A 179 8.43 -22.11 7.78
CA ASN A 179 7.25 -22.23 6.93
C ASN A 179 7.49 -23.12 5.68
N CYS A 180 8.73 -23.54 5.40
CA CYS A 180 9.07 -24.55 4.40
C CYS A 180 10.18 -25.54 4.86
N PRO A 181 9.93 -26.41 5.87
CA PRO A 181 10.93 -27.26 6.56
C PRO A 181 11.80 -28.21 5.71
N LEU A 182 11.58 -28.28 4.40
CA LEU A 182 12.25 -29.20 3.48
C LEU A 182 12.81 -28.49 2.22
N ILE A 183 12.64 -27.17 2.08
CA ILE A 183 13.03 -26.40 0.89
C ILE A 183 13.66 -25.07 1.33
N PRO A 184 14.99 -24.88 1.15
CA PRO A 184 15.68 -23.74 1.74
C PRO A 184 15.12 -22.39 1.31
N ASN A 185 14.69 -21.57 2.28
CA ASN A 185 14.04 -20.28 2.07
C ASN A 185 14.33 -19.28 3.22
N PRO A 186 15.59 -18.87 3.46
CA PRO A 186 16.01 -18.14 4.66
C PRO A 186 15.28 -16.80 4.98
N ASN A 187 14.51 -16.28 4.04
CA ASN A 187 13.73 -15.05 4.20
C ASN A 187 12.30 -15.31 4.74
N GLN A 188 11.86 -16.57 4.84
CA GLN A 188 10.50 -16.95 5.26
C GLN A 188 9.38 -16.19 4.52
N GLU A 189 9.57 -15.91 3.23
CA GLU A 189 8.55 -15.25 2.41
C GLU A 189 7.26 -16.09 2.37
N ASP A 190 6.12 -15.47 2.67
CA ASP A 190 4.76 -16.05 2.68
C ASP A 190 3.80 -14.94 2.22
N ILE A 191 3.60 -14.83 0.91
CA ILE A 191 2.94 -13.67 0.31
C ILE A 191 1.41 -13.66 0.53
N ASP A 192 0.77 -14.82 0.65
CA ASP A 192 -0.67 -14.93 0.93
C ASP A 192 -1.02 -15.15 2.41
N ASN A 193 0.00 -15.29 3.28
CA ASN A 193 -0.09 -15.43 4.73
C ASN A 193 -0.91 -16.66 5.16
N ASP A 194 -0.81 -17.77 4.43
CA ASP A 194 -1.49 -19.02 4.77
C ASP A 194 -0.67 -19.90 5.75
N GLY A 195 0.58 -19.51 6.02
CA GLY A 195 1.53 -20.20 6.89
C GLY A 195 2.44 -21.20 6.17
N VAL A 196 2.35 -21.32 4.84
CA VAL A 196 3.25 -22.10 3.98
C VAL A 196 4.12 -21.12 3.20
N GLY A 197 5.44 -21.26 3.28
CA GLY A 197 6.33 -20.32 2.59
C GLY A 197 6.25 -20.43 1.06
N ASP A 198 6.51 -19.33 0.37
CA ASP A 198 6.45 -19.21 -1.10
C ASP A 198 7.31 -20.26 -1.81
N ALA A 199 8.39 -20.74 -1.17
CA ALA A 199 9.31 -21.73 -1.73
C ALA A 199 8.70 -23.14 -1.83
N CYS A 200 7.73 -23.46 -0.97
CA CYS A 200 7.09 -24.77 -0.89
C CYS A 200 5.57 -24.71 -1.11
N ASP A 201 4.99 -23.52 -1.19
CA ASP A 201 3.59 -23.35 -1.54
C ASP A 201 3.37 -23.63 -3.04
N PRO A 202 2.50 -24.60 -3.41
CA PRO A 202 2.04 -24.76 -4.78
C PRO A 202 1.20 -23.57 -5.30
N SER A 203 0.72 -22.70 -4.42
CA SER A 203 -0.33 -21.71 -4.65
C SER A 203 -0.04 -20.34 -4.01
N PRO A 204 1.19 -19.79 -4.07
CA PRO A 204 1.63 -18.64 -3.25
C PRO A 204 0.78 -17.38 -3.46
N TYR A 205 0.07 -17.28 -4.58
CA TYR A 205 -0.69 -16.09 -4.93
C TYR A 205 -2.15 -16.15 -4.47
N THR A 206 -2.55 -17.17 -3.71
CA THR A 206 -3.96 -17.55 -3.59
C THR A 206 -4.60 -16.99 -2.33
N VAL A 207 -5.27 -15.85 -2.52
CA VAL A 207 -6.08 -15.24 -1.47
C VAL A 207 -7.39 -16.00 -1.24
N ASN A 208 -8.05 -16.44 -2.33
CA ASN A 208 -9.36 -17.13 -2.33
C ASN A 208 -10.38 -16.55 -1.31
N ALA A 209 -10.55 -15.22 -1.33
CA ALA A 209 -11.42 -14.53 -0.40
C ALA A 209 -12.75 -14.13 -1.05
N SER A 210 -13.84 -14.71 -0.53
CA SER A 210 -15.19 -14.28 -0.89
C SER A 210 -15.54 -12.94 -0.26
N CYS A 211 -16.33 -12.13 -0.96
CA CYS A 211 -16.85 -10.87 -0.44
C CYS A 211 -17.92 -11.11 0.62
N VAL A 212 -17.53 -11.00 1.90
CA VAL A 212 -18.42 -11.20 3.05
C VAL A 212 -18.37 -9.97 3.95
N ASP A 213 -19.53 -9.45 4.33
CA ASP A 213 -19.67 -8.26 5.19
C ASP A 213 -18.90 -7.02 4.68
N GLY A 214 -18.76 -6.90 3.36
CA GLY A 214 -18.12 -5.77 2.69
C GLY A 214 -16.60 -5.90 2.52
N MET A 215 -16.01 -7.06 2.80
CA MET A 215 -14.58 -7.32 2.65
C MET A 215 -14.32 -8.65 1.92
N ALA A 216 -13.34 -8.66 1.02
CA ALA A 216 -12.77 -9.85 0.40
C ALA A 216 -11.28 -9.90 0.77
N GLY A 217 -10.95 -10.58 1.87
CA GLY A 217 -9.63 -10.48 2.48
C GLY A 217 -9.42 -9.07 3.06
N PRO A 218 -8.31 -8.39 2.76
CA PRO A 218 -8.10 -7.01 3.21
C PRO A 218 -8.85 -5.97 2.36
N TYR A 219 -9.49 -6.36 1.26
CA TYR A 219 -10.02 -5.44 0.26
C TYR A 219 -11.51 -5.13 0.46
N PRO A 220 -11.92 -3.85 0.61
CA PRO A 220 -13.32 -3.48 0.59
C PRO A 220 -14.02 -3.91 -0.71
N CYS A 221 -15.21 -4.49 -0.61
CA CYS A 221 -15.89 -5.07 -1.76
C CYS A 221 -17.43 -4.97 -1.67
N ASP A 222 -18.07 -5.08 -2.82
CA ASP A 222 -19.50 -5.44 -2.95
C ASP A 222 -19.63 -6.48 -4.06
N LYS A 223 -19.95 -7.72 -3.69
CA LYS A 223 -20.21 -8.86 -4.60
C LYS A 223 -19.06 -9.20 -5.57
N ILE A 224 -17.82 -8.91 -5.20
CA ILE A 224 -16.61 -9.31 -5.95
C ILE A 224 -15.70 -10.11 -5.03
N ASP A 225 -15.47 -11.37 -5.38
CA ASP A 225 -14.52 -12.25 -4.72
C ASP A 225 -13.11 -12.02 -5.31
N VAL A 226 -12.09 -12.08 -4.47
CA VAL A 226 -10.68 -12.04 -4.86
C VAL A 226 -10.15 -13.47 -4.89
N LEU A 227 -9.71 -13.93 -6.05
CA LEU A 227 -9.26 -15.31 -6.26
C LEU A 227 -7.76 -15.44 -5.99
N SER A 228 -6.97 -14.54 -6.57
CA SER A 228 -5.52 -14.50 -6.39
C SER A 228 -4.95 -13.12 -6.70
N VAL A 229 -3.76 -12.85 -6.17
CA VAL A 229 -3.03 -11.61 -6.35
C VAL A 229 -1.55 -11.93 -6.60
N ILE A 230 -0.97 -11.36 -7.65
CA ILE A 230 0.47 -11.44 -7.91
C ILE A 230 1.07 -10.05 -7.79
N ASP A 231 1.94 -9.86 -6.81
CA ASP A 231 2.59 -8.58 -6.53
C ASP A 231 3.37 -8.04 -7.75
N VAL A 232 3.36 -6.71 -7.87
CA VAL A 232 3.97 -6.00 -8.98
C VAL A 232 5.47 -6.25 -9.09
N ASN A 233 6.19 -6.43 -7.98
CA ASN A 233 7.63 -6.69 -7.96
C ASN A 233 7.95 -8.12 -8.42
N THR A 234 7.08 -9.08 -8.10
CA THR A 234 7.17 -10.46 -8.62
C THR A 234 7.05 -10.45 -10.14
N LEU A 235 6.02 -9.78 -10.68
CA LEU A 235 5.80 -9.69 -12.13
C LEU A 235 6.91 -8.90 -12.83
N GLY A 236 7.35 -7.80 -12.22
CA GLY A 236 8.41 -6.92 -12.71
C GLY A 236 9.83 -7.39 -12.40
N GLY A 237 9.96 -8.53 -11.70
CA GLY A 237 11.18 -9.23 -11.27
C GLY A 237 12.32 -8.30 -10.87
N SER A 238 12.04 -7.38 -9.95
CA SER A 238 12.95 -6.40 -9.39
C SER A 238 12.43 -5.98 -8.02
N THR A 239 13.28 -6.02 -6.98
CA THR A 239 12.99 -5.46 -5.65
C THR A 239 13.21 -3.94 -5.59
N ALA A 240 13.60 -3.31 -6.71
CA ALA A 240 13.65 -1.85 -6.79
C ALA A 240 12.23 -1.29 -6.68
N SER A 241 12.03 -0.38 -5.72
CA SER A 241 10.78 0.23 -5.24
C SER A 241 10.07 1.14 -6.26
N ASN A 242 10.05 0.76 -7.54
CA ASN A 242 9.54 1.59 -8.63
C ASN A 242 8.98 0.77 -9.81
N ILE A 243 8.66 -0.51 -9.61
CA ILE A 243 7.85 -1.23 -10.60
C ILE A 243 6.39 -0.89 -10.35
N GLU A 244 5.79 -0.29 -11.35
CA GLU A 244 4.37 0.05 -11.39
C GLU A 244 3.66 -0.73 -12.50
N GLY A 245 2.43 -1.17 -12.20
CA GLY A 245 1.46 -1.71 -13.14
C GLY A 245 0.81 -0.64 -14.02
N SER A 246 0.30 -1.06 -15.18
CA SER A 246 -0.32 -0.15 -16.17
C SER A 246 -1.42 -0.86 -16.95
N ASP A 247 -1.42 -0.79 -18.28
CA ASP A 247 -2.46 -1.43 -19.09
C ASP A 247 -2.51 -2.95 -18.86
N ILE A 248 -3.70 -3.51 -19.03
CA ILE A 248 -3.96 -4.93 -18.92
C ILE A 248 -4.86 -5.41 -20.04
N TRP A 249 -4.52 -6.57 -20.58
CA TRP A 249 -5.32 -7.22 -21.61
C TRP A 249 -5.40 -8.73 -21.35
N GLY A 250 -6.22 -9.42 -22.14
CA GLY A 250 -6.36 -10.86 -22.07
C GLY A 250 -6.20 -11.54 -23.43
N TRP A 251 -5.78 -12.80 -23.38
CA TRP A 251 -5.76 -13.69 -24.54
C TRP A 251 -6.32 -15.05 -24.13
N THR A 252 -7.37 -15.48 -24.82
CA THR A 252 -7.83 -16.87 -24.74
C THR A 252 -7.20 -17.64 -25.89
N ASP A 253 -6.38 -18.64 -25.56
CA ASP A 253 -5.72 -19.47 -26.55
C ASP A 253 -6.76 -20.29 -27.35
N PRO A 254 -6.87 -20.07 -28.67
CA PRO A 254 -7.90 -20.72 -29.47
C PRO A 254 -7.71 -22.24 -29.63
N SER A 255 -6.55 -22.80 -29.24
CA SER A 255 -6.23 -24.22 -29.42
C SER A 255 -6.56 -25.10 -28.21
N ASN A 256 -6.53 -24.55 -27.00
CA ASN A 256 -6.76 -25.27 -25.75
C ASN A 256 -7.77 -24.57 -24.81
N GLY A 257 -8.10 -23.30 -25.06
CA GLY A 257 -9.01 -22.52 -24.24
C GLY A 257 -8.37 -21.91 -22.99
N ASN A 258 -7.04 -21.97 -22.85
CA ASN A 258 -6.36 -21.34 -21.72
C ASN A 258 -6.57 -19.83 -21.75
N GLU A 259 -6.78 -19.24 -20.58
CA GLU A 259 -6.95 -17.80 -20.40
C GLU A 259 -5.66 -17.21 -19.85
N ILE A 260 -5.07 -16.26 -20.57
CA ILE A 260 -3.80 -15.62 -20.21
C ILE A 260 -4.02 -14.13 -19.98
N ALA A 261 -3.64 -13.64 -18.81
CA ALA A 261 -3.56 -12.22 -18.52
C ALA A 261 -2.22 -11.63 -19.03
N LEU A 262 -2.29 -10.48 -19.70
CA LEU A 262 -1.15 -9.71 -20.18
C LEU A 262 -1.14 -8.40 -19.39
N ILE A 263 -0.19 -8.24 -18.47
CA ILE A 263 -0.07 -7.03 -17.64
C ILE A 263 1.18 -6.25 -18.06
N ALA A 264 1.01 -4.99 -18.42
CA ALA A 264 2.09 -4.09 -18.73
C ALA A 264 2.65 -3.45 -17.45
N LEU A 265 3.98 -3.35 -17.38
CA LEU A 265 4.73 -2.90 -16.21
C LEU A 265 5.81 -1.91 -16.65
N THR A 266 6.34 -1.14 -15.69
CA THR A 266 7.43 -0.17 -15.89
C THR A 266 8.56 -0.64 -16.82
N ASN A 267 8.98 -1.90 -16.70
CA ASN A 267 10.13 -2.46 -17.41
C ASN A 267 9.78 -3.58 -18.39
N SER A 268 8.57 -4.14 -18.35
CA SER A 268 8.23 -5.36 -19.09
C SER A 268 6.72 -5.50 -19.32
N THR A 269 6.32 -6.55 -20.04
CA THR A 269 4.94 -7.05 -20.07
C THR A 269 4.98 -8.48 -19.57
N ALA A 270 4.25 -8.78 -18.50
CA ALA A 270 4.17 -10.11 -17.90
C ALA A 270 2.98 -10.89 -18.46
N PHE A 271 3.13 -12.22 -18.51
CA PHE A 271 2.16 -13.17 -19.00
C PHE A 271 1.83 -14.17 -17.90
N VAL A 272 0.57 -14.26 -17.52
CA VAL A 272 0.10 -15.12 -16.42
C VAL A 272 -1.02 -16.02 -16.95
N ASP A 273 -0.86 -17.34 -16.83
CA ASP A 273 -1.95 -18.27 -17.10
C ASP A 273 -2.92 -18.27 -15.92
N ILE A 274 -4.17 -17.88 -16.18
CA ILE A 274 -5.24 -17.73 -15.20
C ILE A 274 -6.35 -18.77 -15.39
N SER A 275 -6.08 -19.82 -16.19
CA SER A 275 -7.04 -20.88 -16.48
C SER A 275 -7.48 -21.61 -15.21
N ASP A 276 -6.57 -21.71 -14.23
CA ASP A 276 -6.88 -21.97 -12.83
C ASP A 276 -6.68 -20.67 -12.02
N PRO A 277 -7.73 -19.87 -11.79
CA PRO A 277 -7.59 -18.55 -11.18
C PRO A 277 -7.26 -18.61 -9.68
N LEU A 278 -7.34 -19.79 -9.07
CA LEU A 278 -6.88 -20.05 -7.70
C LEU A 278 -5.45 -20.60 -7.66
N ASN A 279 -4.79 -20.77 -8.81
CA ASN A 279 -3.40 -21.22 -8.92
C ASN A 279 -2.77 -20.59 -10.16
N PRO A 280 -2.73 -19.24 -10.26
CA PRO A 280 -2.24 -18.60 -11.48
C PRO A 280 -0.76 -18.91 -11.70
N LEU A 281 -0.39 -19.22 -12.93
CA LEU A 281 0.99 -19.54 -13.29
C LEU A 281 1.63 -18.33 -13.97
N PHE A 282 2.56 -17.67 -13.29
CA PHE A 282 3.37 -16.61 -13.90
C PHE A 282 4.37 -17.21 -14.90
N LEU A 283 3.98 -17.22 -16.18
CA LEU A 283 4.74 -17.87 -17.25
C LEU A 283 6.05 -17.16 -17.58
N GLY A 284 6.09 -15.84 -17.41
CA GLY A 284 7.26 -15.04 -17.72
C GLY A 284 6.92 -13.65 -18.24
N ARG A 285 7.94 -12.95 -18.74
CA ARG A 285 7.84 -11.53 -19.12
C ARG A 285 8.65 -11.19 -20.35
N LEU A 286 8.17 -10.22 -21.12
CA LEU A 286 8.87 -9.59 -22.23
C LEU A 286 9.41 -8.23 -21.79
N ASN A 287 10.73 -8.07 -21.75
CA ASN A 287 11.35 -6.80 -21.37
C ASN A 287 11.10 -5.69 -22.42
N THR A 288 11.09 -4.45 -21.94
CA THR A 288 11.06 -3.24 -22.78
C THR A 288 12.17 -3.28 -23.84
N ASN A 289 11.86 -2.79 -25.04
CA ASN A 289 12.84 -2.65 -26.12
C ASN A 289 13.71 -1.37 -25.99
N ALA A 290 13.36 -0.45 -25.08
CA ALA A 290 14.08 0.81 -24.91
C ALA A 290 14.19 1.19 -23.42
N GLY A 291 13.95 2.46 -23.06
CA GLY A 291 13.88 2.88 -21.66
C GLY A 291 12.70 2.24 -20.91
N THR A 292 12.58 2.58 -19.64
CA THR A 292 11.53 2.12 -18.72
C THR A 292 10.60 3.26 -18.37
N ASN A 293 9.30 3.00 -18.42
CA ASN A 293 8.22 3.88 -17.98
C ASN A 293 6.98 2.98 -17.84
N PHE A 294 6.14 3.22 -16.86
CA PHE A 294 4.93 2.44 -16.65
C PHE A 294 3.83 2.81 -17.64
N TRP A 295 3.84 3.97 -18.28
CA TRP A 295 2.94 4.27 -19.41
C TRP A 295 3.22 3.37 -20.60
N ARG A 296 2.62 2.18 -20.56
CA ARG A 296 2.74 1.10 -21.54
C ARG A 296 1.36 0.55 -21.80
N ASP A 297 1.17 0.15 -23.04
CA ASP A 297 -0.12 -0.31 -23.51
C ASP A 297 0.05 -1.57 -24.36
N VAL A 298 -0.86 -2.52 -24.19
CA VAL A 298 -0.83 -3.81 -24.85
C VAL A 298 -2.20 -4.16 -25.42
N LYS A 299 -2.23 -4.56 -26.70
CA LYS A 299 -3.44 -5.11 -27.32
C LYS A 299 -3.10 -6.40 -28.06
N VAL A 300 -4.12 -7.24 -28.25
CA VAL A 300 -3.95 -8.55 -28.88
C VAL A 300 -4.70 -8.60 -30.20
N TYR A 301 -4.07 -9.20 -31.22
CA TYR A 301 -4.72 -9.57 -32.46
C TYR A 301 -4.32 -11.00 -32.84
N ASN A 302 -5.33 -11.86 -33.00
CA ASN A 302 -5.15 -13.32 -33.15
C ASN A 302 -4.31 -13.91 -32.00
N ASN A 303 -3.08 -14.37 -32.29
CA ASN A 303 -2.16 -14.94 -31.29
C ASN A 303 -0.95 -14.05 -31.04
N TYR A 304 -1.06 -12.74 -31.29
CA TYR A 304 0.06 -11.82 -31.13
C TYR A 304 -0.32 -10.66 -30.22
N ALA A 305 0.56 -10.35 -29.27
CA ALA A 305 0.50 -9.14 -28.49
C ALA A 305 1.30 -8.03 -29.17
N PHE A 306 0.76 -6.82 -29.18
CA PHE A 306 1.36 -5.61 -29.73
C PHE A 306 1.51 -4.60 -28.60
N ILE A 307 2.75 -4.21 -28.31
CA ILE A 307 3.10 -3.47 -27.09
C ILE A 307 3.81 -2.18 -27.46
N VAL A 308 3.35 -1.06 -26.89
CA VAL A 308 3.99 0.26 -26.99
C VAL A 308 4.34 0.80 -25.60
N ALA A 309 5.12 1.88 -25.56
CA ALA A 309 5.52 2.55 -24.32
C ALA A 309 5.84 4.03 -24.57
N ASP A 310 5.42 4.88 -23.66
CA ASP A 310 5.58 6.33 -23.75
C ASP A 310 6.87 6.81 -23.09
N GLY A 311 7.46 7.88 -23.63
CA GLY A 311 8.59 8.58 -23.01
C GLY A 311 9.90 7.78 -22.90
N VAL A 312 9.98 6.59 -23.49
CA VAL A 312 11.12 5.66 -23.37
C VAL A 312 12.09 5.66 -24.56
N GLY A 313 11.85 6.51 -25.56
CA GLY A 313 12.75 6.71 -26.69
C GLY A 313 12.45 5.80 -27.89
N ALA A 314 13.43 5.04 -28.37
CA ALA A 314 13.30 4.22 -29.59
C ALA A 314 12.64 2.84 -29.32
N HIS A 315 11.52 2.83 -28.61
CA HIS A 315 10.82 1.59 -28.24
C HIS A 315 10.23 0.87 -29.44
N GLY A 316 9.59 1.60 -30.36
CA GLY A 316 8.81 1.02 -31.44
C GLY A 316 7.52 0.38 -30.93
N MET A 317 6.96 -0.52 -31.73
CA MET A 317 5.90 -1.44 -31.30
C MET A 317 6.49 -2.85 -31.27
N GLN A 318 6.61 -3.45 -30.09
CA GLN A 318 7.03 -4.84 -29.92
C GLN A 318 5.88 -5.76 -30.33
N VAL A 319 6.21 -6.88 -30.99
CA VAL A 319 5.26 -7.95 -31.32
C VAL A 319 5.74 -9.24 -30.70
N PHE A 320 4.85 -9.93 -29.98
CA PHE A 320 5.15 -11.19 -29.30
C PHE A 320 4.15 -12.27 -29.71
N ASP A 321 4.64 -13.43 -30.13
CA ASP A 321 3.82 -14.60 -30.45
C ASP A 321 3.38 -15.31 -29.15
N LEU A 322 2.12 -15.12 -28.78
CA LEU A 322 1.51 -15.69 -27.57
C LEU A 322 1.45 -17.21 -27.60
N THR A 323 1.55 -17.85 -28.78
CA THR A 323 1.59 -19.32 -28.85
C THR A 323 2.84 -19.93 -28.23
N ARG A 324 3.89 -19.13 -28.00
CA ARG A 324 5.11 -19.54 -27.29
C ARG A 324 4.83 -19.89 -25.82
N LEU A 325 3.82 -19.27 -25.22
CA LEU A 325 3.40 -19.49 -23.85
C LEU A 325 2.96 -20.95 -23.58
N ARG A 326 2.53 -21.68 -24.61
CA ARG A 326 2.11 -23.09 -24.52
C ARG A 326 3.21 -24.06 -24.09
N ASN A 327 4.48 -23.69 -24.25
CA ASN A 327 5.63 -24.59 -24.09
C ASN A 327 6.61 -24.15 -22.99
N VAL A 328 6.19 -23.24 -22.10
CA VAL A 328 7.00 -22.84 -20.95
C VAL A 328 7.10 -24.03 -20.00
N THR A 329 8.32 -24.50 -19.76
CA THR A 329 8.59 -25.67 -18.89
C THR A 329 9.25 -25.29 -17.57
N ASN A 330 9.94 -24.15 -17.52
CA ASN A 330 10.57 -23.59 -16.32
C ASN A 330 10.16 -22.12 -16.23
N ALA A 331 8.96 -21.88 -15.71
CA ALA A 331 8.45 -20.54 -15.47
C ALA A 331 9.11 -19.94 -14.21
N PRO A 332 9.26 -18.61 -14.11
CA PRO A 332 9.02 -17.62 -15.17
C PRO A 332 10.17 -17.53 -16.19
N GLU A 333 9.85 -17.40 -17.48
CA GLU A 333 10.83 -17.17 -18.56
C GLU A 333 11.03 -15.66 -18.84
N THR A 334 12.23 -15.26 -19.27
CA THR A 334 12.44 -13.93 -19.88
C THR A 334 12.42 -14.04 -21.40
N PHE A 335 11.37 -13.50 -22.01
CA PHE A 335 11.15 -13.55 -23.45
C PHE A 335 11.83 -12.40 -24.20
N THR A 336 11.98 -12.60 -25.51
CA THR A 336 12.34 -11.56 -26.48
C THR A 336 11.21 -11.40 -27.49
N ALA A 337 11.02 -10.17 -27.99
CA ALA A 337 10.03 -9.89 -29.03
C ALA A 337 10.34 -10.65 -30.32
N ASP A 338 9.30 -11.13 -31.00
CA ASP A 338 9.40 -11.85 -32.27
C ASP A 338 9.57 -10.89 -33.45
N ALA A 339 9.02 -9.67 -33.33
CA ALA A 339 9.29 -8.56 -34.22
C ALA A 339 9.23 -7.22 -33.49
N ILE A 340 9.84 -6.18 -34.07
CA ILE A 340 9.75 -4.79 -33.59
C ILE A 340 9.47 -3.92 -34.80
N TYR A 341 8.32 -3.23 -34.79
CA TYR A 341 8.02 -2.20 -35.77
C TYR A 341 8.68 -0.88 -35.36
N THR A 342 9.65 -0.43 -36.15
CA THR A 342 10.48 0.76 -35.86
C THR A 342 10.01 2.03 -36.56
N GLY A 343 8.78 2.05 -37.10
CA GLY A 343 8.23 3.24 -37.76
C GLY A 343 7.87 4.37 -36.79
N VAL A 344 7.90 4.09 -35.49
CA VAL A 344 7.67 5.03 -34.40
C VAL A 344 8.75 4.86 -33.32
N GLY A 345 8.93 5.89 -32.49
CA GLY A 345 9.73 5.82 -31.26
C GLY A 345 8.87 5.36 -30.08
N SER A 346 8.48 6.30 -29.23
CA SER A 346 7.53 6.08 -28.14
C SER A 346 6.12 6.45 -28.57
N CYS A 347 5.14 5.72 -28.06
CA CYS A 347 3.71 5.97 -28.24
C CYS A 347 3.00 5.76 -26.92
N HIS A 348 2.00 6.59 -26.66
CA HIS A 348 1.24 6.56 -25.43
C HIS A 348 0.34 5.33 -25.37
N ASN A 349 -0.38 5.03 -26.46
CA ASN A 349 -1.38 3.98 -26.48
C ASN A 349 -1.45 3.31 -27.87
N ILE A 350 -1.98 2.09 -27.92
CA ILE A 350 -2.26 1.32 -29.12
C ILE A 350 -3.71 0.83 -29.10
N VAL A 351 -4.40 1.00 -30.23
CA VAL A 351 -5.78 0.52 -30.41
C VAL A 351 -5.80 -0.39 -31.62
N ILE A 352 -6.58 -1.47 -31.59
CA ILE A 352 -6.66 -2.42 -32.72
C ILE A 352 -8.11 -2.56 -33.17
N ASN A 353 -8.35 -2.38 -34.47
CA ASN A 353 -9.55 -2.92 -35.09
C ASN A 353 -9.24 -4.32 -35.63
N GLU A 354 -9.66 -5.33 -34.88
CA GLU A 354 -9.38 -6.73 -35.19
C GLU A 354 -10.01 -7.17 -36.52
N SER A 355 -11.16 -6.59 -36.91
CA SER A 355 -11.83 -6.98 -38.15
C SER A 355 -11.07 -6.57 -39.41
N GLU A 356 -10.24 -5.53 -39.31
CA GLU A 356 -9.45 -4.98 -40.42
C GLU A 356 -7.96 -5.34 -40.32
N ALA A 357 -7.54 -5.96 -39.21
CA ALA A 357 -6.12 -6.24 -38.92
C ALA A 357 -5.25 -4.98 -38.97
N VAL A 358 -5.74 -3.88 -38.37
CA VAL A 358 -5.03 -2.59 -38.31
C VAL A 358 -4.82 -2.18 -36.87
N ALA A 359 -3.57 -1.84 -36.53
CA ALA A 359 -3.22 -1.14 -35.30
C ALA A 359 -3.16 0.37 -35.54
N TYR A 360 -3.67 1.12 -34.56
CA TYR A 360 -3.72 2.57 -34.50
C TYR A 360 -2.85 3.01 -33.33
N LEU A 361 -1.66 3.51 -33.64
CA LEU A 361 -0.74 4.01 -32.62
C LEU A 361 -1.03 5.49 -32.37
N VAL A 362 -1.28 5.86 -31.11
CA VAL A 362 -1.66 7.23 -30.73
C VAL A 362 -0.69 7.80 -29.69
N GLY A 363 -0.66 9.13 -29.57
CA GLY A 363 0.23 9.82 -28.65
C GLY A 363 1.72 9.63 -28.93
N CYS A 364 2.10 9.31 -30.18
CA CYS A 364 3.49 9.02 -30.51
C CYS A 364 4.42 10.26 -30.46
N SER A 365 5.37 10.27 -29.53
CA SER A 365 6.29 11.37 -29.23
C SER A 365 7.43 11.47 -30.26
N SER A 366 7.09 11.87 -31.49
CA SER A 366 8.00 12.34 -32.57
C SER A 366 7.33 12.33 -33.94
N THR A 367 6.21 11.63 -34.07
CA THR A 367 5.50 11.41 -35.33
C THR A 367 4.18 12.16 -35.31
N ASN A 368 3.91 12.89 -36.39
CA ASN A 368 2.59 13.39 -36.74
C ASN A 368 1.81 14.29 -35.75
N GLY A 369 2.48 14.85 -34.74
CA GLY A 369 1.82 15.66 -33.71
C GLY A 369 0.98 14.85 -32.70
N GLY A 370 1.21 13.54 -32.61
CA GLY A 370 0.52 12.64 -31.67
C GLY A 370 -0.85 12.14 -32.14
N GLY A 371 -1.27 12.47 -33.37
CA GLY A 371 -2.46 11.87 -33.98
C GLY A 371 -2.24 10.41 -34.40
N PRO A 372 -3.29 9.70 -34.83
CA PRO A 372 -3.21 8.26 -35.07
C PRO A 372 -2.32 7.91 -36.28
N ILE A 373 -1.56 6.84 -36.12
CA ILE A 373 -0.72 6.21 -37.14
C ILE A 373 -1.28 4.82 -37.43
N PHE A 374 -1.55 4.53 -38.69
CA PHE A 374 -2.19 3.30 -39.13
C PHE A 374 -1.13 2.29 -39.57
N VAL A 375 -1.13 1.11 -38.95
CA VAL A 375 -0.17 0.04 -39.21
C VAL A 375 -0.94 -1.23 -39.54
N ASP A 376 -0.67 -1.79 -40.72
CA ASP A 376 -1.17 -3.11 -41.13
C ASP A 376 -0.45 -4.18 -40.28
N ILE A 377 -1.25 -4.97 -39.56
CA ILE A 377 -0.78 -6.07 -38.72
C ILE A 377 -1.32 -7.43 -39.20
N SER A 378 -1.86 -7.52 -40.42
CA SER A 378 -2.30 -8.78 -41.04
C SER A 378 -1.16 -9.80 -41.18
N ASN A 379 0.08 -9.32 -41.24
CA ASN A 379 1.29 -10.11 -41.03
C ASN A 379 2.02 -9.62 -39.75
N PRO A 380 1.71 -10.17 -38.57
CA PRO A 380 2.21 -9.66 -37.29
C PRO A 380 3.74 -9.58 -37.19
N LEU A 381 4.47 -10.49 -37.83
CA LEU A 381 5.94 -10.51 -37.82
C LEU A 381 6.58 -9.50 -38.77
N ASN A 382 5.79 -8.83 -39.60
CA ASN A 382 6.26 -7.74 -40.46
C ASN A 382 5.17 -6.66 -40.61
N PRO A 383 4.86 -5.91 -39.55
CA PRO A 383 3.90 -4.82 -39.61
C PRO A 383 4.35 -3.73 -40.57
N THR A 384 3.42 -3.12 -41.30
CA THR A 384 3.75 -2.09 -42.30
C THR A 384 2.93 -0.83 -42.11
N PHE A 385 3.59 0.32 -42.17
CA PHE A 385 2.95 1.63 -42.21
C PHE A 385 1.97 1.71 -43.38
N ILE A 386 0.73 2.14 -43.11
CA ILE A 386 -0.25 2.44 -44.15
C ILE A 386 -0.27 3.95 -44.40
N ASN A 387 -0.65 4.73 -43.38
CA ASN A 387 -0.72 6.18 -43.42
C ASN A 387 -0.85 6.73 -41.98
N ASP A 388 -1.03 8.04 -41.84
CA ASP A 388 -1.33 8.69 -40.57
C ASP A 388 -2.39 9.79 -40.74
N TYR A 389 -2.92 10.30 -39.62
CA TYR A 389 -3.80 11.47 -39.62
C TYR A 389 -3.40 12.48 -38.56
N THR A 390 -2.99 13.66 -39.02
CA THR A 390 -2.35 14.71 -38.19
C THR A 390 -3.32 15.81 -37.80
N ALA A 391 -4.33 16.08 -38.64
CA ALA A 391 -5.14 17.29 -38.53
C ALA A 391 -6.07 17.29 -37.31
N GLY A 392 -6.33 16.11 -36.72
CA GLY A 392 -7.07 15.97 -35.47
C GLY A 392 -6.30 16.43 -34.23
N GLY A 393 -4.96 16.45 -34.29
CA GLY A 393 -4.09 16.73 -33.16
C GLY A 393 -3.74 15.47 -32.33
N TYR A 394 -3.18 15.69 -31.14
CA TYR A 394 -2.79 14.63 -30.21
C TYR A 394 -4.00 13.85 -29.72
N SER A 395 -3.98 12.53 -29.88
CA SER A 395 -4.94 11.61 -29.25
C SER A 395 -4.24 10.86 -28.13
N HIS A 396 -4.81 10.91 -26.93
CA HIS A 396 -4.31 10.19 -25.75
C HIS A 396 -4.67 8.71 -25.85
N ASP A 397 -5.95 8.46 -26.05
CA ASP A 397 -6.55 7.15 -26.28
C ASP A 397 -7.52 7.26 -27.48
N ALA A 398 -8.01 6.12 -27.96
CA ALA A 398 -9.07 6.06 -28.94
C ALA A 398 -9.82 4.72 -28.87
N GLN A 399 -11.00 4.69 -29.47
CA GLN A 399 -11.64 3.46 -29.88
C GLN A 399 -11.82 3.46 -31.40
N VAL A 400 -11.48 2.34 -32.05
CA VAL A 400 -11.70 2.18 -33.49
C VAL A 400 -12.53 0.93 -33.75
N ILE A 401 -13.68 1.12 -34.38
CA ILE A 401 -14.64 0.05 -34.62
C ILE A 401 -15.13 0.04 -36.07
N THR A 402 -15.51 -1.13 -36.54
CA THR A 402 -16.39 -1.25 -37.71
C THR A 402 -17.81 -0.94 -37.26
N TYR A 403 -18.29 0.24 -37.62
CA TYR A 403 -19.53 0.82 -37.13
C TYR A 403 -20.76 0.17 -37.77
N ASN A 404 -21.65 -0.30 -36.93
CA ASN A 404 -22.93 -0.95 -37.21
C ASN A 404 -24.04 -0.36 -36.30
N GLY A 405 -23.80 0.82 -35.74
CA GLY A 405 -24.74 1.53 -34.88
C GLY A 405 -25.90 2.17 -35.63
N PRO A 406 -26.69 3.02 -34.94
CA PRO A 406 -27.93 3.60 -35.46
C PRO A 406 -27.77 4.60 -36.61
N ASP A 407 -26.59 5.21 -36.77
CA ASP A 407 -26.36 6.17 -37.84
C ASP A 407 -26.08 5.46 -39.18
N THR A 408 -27.08 5.43 -40.05
CA THR A 408 -27.00 4.70 -41.31
C THR A 408 -26.04 5.29 -42.34
N ASP A 409 -25.61 6.55 -42.17
CA ASP A 409 -24.68 7.20 -43.12
C ASP A 409 -23.28 6.58 -43.04
N TYR A 410 -22.95 5.99 -41.88
CA TYR A 410 -21.65 5.39 -41.57
C TYR A 410 -21.71 3.87 -41.38
N ALA A 411 -22.81 3.21 -41.75
CA ALA A 411 -22.94 1.77 -41.61
C ALA A 411 -21.84 1.01 -42.39
N ASN A 412 -21.16 0.08 -41.71
CA ASN A 412 -19.99 -0.68 -42.15
C ASN A 412 -18.76 0.17 -42.49
N ARG A 413 -18.69 1.42 -41.99
CA ARG A 413 -17.48 2.24 -42.03
C ARG A 413 -16.62 1.94 -40.83
N GLU A 414 -15.33 2.18 -40.97
CA GLU A 414 -14.43 2.14 -39.84
C GLU A 414 -14.35 3.52 -39.20
N ILE A 415 -14.84 3.60 -37.96
CA ILE A 415 -14.98 4.84 -37.22
C ILE A 415 -13.95 4.88 -36.09
N TYR A 416 -13.14 5.92 -36.12
CA TYR A 416 -12.19 6.27 -35.08
C TYR A 416 -12.80 7.35 -34.19
N VAL A 417 -12.81 7.12 -32.88
CA VAL A 417 -13.18 8.11 -31.86
C VAL A 417 -11.97 8.32 -30.96
N GLY A 418 -11.30 9.45 -31.12
CA GLY A 418 -10.11 9.81 -30.34
C GLY A 418 -10.41 10.75 -29.20
N SER A 419 -9.85 10.45 -28.03
CA SER A 419 -9.87 11.30 -26.85
C SER A 419 -8.62 12.17 -26.84
N ASN A 420 -8.78 13.46 -27.15
CA ASN A 420 -7.67 14.37 -27.34
C ASN A 420 -7.44 15.25 -26.10
N GLY A 421 -6.89 14.66 -25.04
CA GLY A 421 -6.71 15.30 -23.72
C GLY A 421 -6.00 16.66 -23.77
N ASN A 422 -4.92 16.80 -24.54
CA ASN A 422 -4.19 18.09 -24.67
C ASN A 422 -5.00 19.25 -25.28
N THR A 423 -6.14 18.96 -25.91
CA THR A 423 -7.02 19.95 -26.53
C THR A 423 -8.46 19.86 -26.06
N ASP A 424 -8.74 19.06 -25.02
CA ASP A 424 -10.04 18.99 -24.34
C ASP A 424 -11.22 18.73 -25.27
N LYS A 425 -11.04 17.80 -26.21
CA LYS A 425 -12.05 17.46 -27.21
C LYS A 425 -12.04 15.97 -27.59
N VAL A 426 -13.16 15.53 -28.14
CA VAL A 426 -13.30 14.25 -28.81
C VAL A 426 -13.28 14.49 -30.32
N VAL A 427 -12.57 13.63 -31.06
CA VAL A 427 -12.45 13.70 -32.53
C VAL A 427 -13.00 12.43 -33.15
N VAL A 428 -13.96 12.56 -34.06
CA VAL A 428 -14.61 11.44 -34.76
C VAL A 428 -14.23 11.46 -36.24
N LEU A 429 -13.69 10.36 -36.75
CA LEU A 429 -13.18 10.23 -38.11
C LEU A 429 -13.73 8.97 -38.79
N ASP A 430 -14.06 9.06 -40.08
CA ASP A 430 -14.15 7.89 -40.96
C ASP A 430 -12.74 7.58 -41.46
N VAL A 431 -12.18 6.48 -40.99
CA VAL A 431 -10.85 5.98 -41.36
C VAL A 431 -10.93 4.80 -42.32
N THR A 432 -12.10 4.50 -42.91
CA THR A 432 -12.29 3.37 -43.84
C THR A 432 -11.24 3.39 -44.96
N ASP A 433 -11.04 4.55 -45.60
CA ASP A 433 -9.94 4.77 -46.54
C ASP A 433 -8.79 5.46 -45.81
N LYS A 434 -7.77 4.69 -45.45
CA LYS A 434 -6.56 5.17 -44.78
C LYS A 434 -5.81 6.24 -45.57
N ASN A 435 -6.01 6.33 -46.89
CA ASN A 435 -5.39 7.37 -47.73
C ASN A 435 -6.21 8.67 -47.79
N ASN A 436 -7.46 8.63 -47.36
CA ASN A 436 -8.40 9.74 -47.40
C ASN A 436 -9.31 9.70 -46.18
N VAL A 437 -8.72 9.95 -45.01
CA VAL A 437 -9.45 10.08 -43.74
C VAL A 437 -10.41 11.26 -43.83
N VAL A 438 -11.68 11.01 -43.47
CA VAL A 438 -12.74 12.03 -43.52
C VAL A 438 -13.11 12.41 -42.08
N PRO A 439 -12.90 13.67 -41.67
CA PRO A 439 -13.40 14.15 -40.39
C PRO A 439 -14.94 14.15 -40.41
N ILE A 440 -15.56 13.57 -39.39
CA ILE A 440 -17.01 13.56 -39.23
C ILE A 440 -17.41 14.70 -38.28
N SER A 441 -16.92 14.66 -37.05
CA SER A 441 -17.22 15.67 -36.04
C SER A 441 -16.07 15.84 -35.05
N GLU A 442 -16.07 17.00 -34.38
CA GLU A 442 -15.25 17.24 -33.19
C GLU A 442 -16.11 18.03 -32.19
N PHE A 443 -16.03 17.67 -30.92
CA PHE A 443 -16.87 18.29 -29.89
C PHE A 443 -16.18 18.32 -28.53
N THR A 444 -16.71 19.17 -27.65
CA THR A 444 -16.29 19.34 -26.26
C THR A 444 -17.52 19.25 -25.35
N TYR A 445 -17.34 19.35 -24.04
CA TYR A 445 -18.41 19.20 -23.05
C TYR A 445 -18.24 20.17 -21.88
N PRO A 446 -19.25 20.30 -21.00
CA PRO A 446 -19.12 21.13 -19.80
C PRO A 446 -18.08 20.54 -18.84
N GLN A 447 -17.28 21.41 -18.23
CA GLN A 447 -16.28 21.03 -17.21
C GLN A 447 -15.28 19.99 -17.73
N THR A 448 -14.78 20.17 -18.95
CA THR A 448 -13.68 19.40 -19.52
C THR A 448 -12.34 19.79 -18.88
N SER A 449 -11.48 18.82 -18.64
CA SER A 449 -10.12 19.03 -18.11
C SER A 449 -9.06 18.21 -18.85
N TYR A 450 -9.37 16.95 -19.17
CA TYR A 450 -8.53 16.05 -19.95
C TYR A 450 -9.35 14.90 -20.53
N ALA A 451 -9.87 15.06 -21.74
CA ALA A 451 -10.55 13.97 -22.46
C ALA A 451 -9.63 12.76 -22.61
N HIS A 452 -9.94 11.67 -21.90
CA HIS A 452 -8.98 10.60 -21.63
C HIS A 452 -9.24 9.34 -22.47
N GLN A 453 -10.37 8.67 -22.22
CA GLN A 453 -10.74 7.41 -22.87
C GLN A 453 -12.26 7.34 -23.09
N GLY A 454 -12.70 6.47 -23.99
CA GLY A 454 -14.11 6.12 -24.05
C GLY A 454 -14.41 4.83 -24.79
N TRP A 455 -15.61 4.31 -24.57
CA TRP A 455 -16.04 3.03 -25.09
C TRP A 455 -17.51 3.06 -25.54
N PHE A 456 -17.78 2.45 -26.70
CA PHE A 456 -19.13 2.25 -27.21
C PHE A 456 -19.89 1.18 -26.43
N THR A 457 -21.21 1.39 -26.29
CA THR A 457 -22.14 0.29 -25.99
C THR A 457 -22.13 -0.75 -27.10
N ASP A 458 -22.56 -1.99 -26.80
CA ASP A 458 -22.58 -3.08 -27.78
C ASP A 458 -23.42 -2.76 -29.04
N ASP A 459 -24.48 -1.96 -28.90
CA ASP A 459 -25.31 -1.47 -30.01
C ASP A 459 -24.70 -0.26 -30.74
N GLN A 460 -23.53 0.20 -30.29
CA GLN A 460 -22.72 1.31 -30.80
C GLN A 460 -23.47 2.64 -30.88
N ARG A 461 -24.55 2.77 -30.10
CA ARG A 461 -25.34 4.01 -30.06
C ARG A 461 -24.79 5.00 -29.04
N TYR A 462 -24.36 4.53 -27.88
CA TYR A 462 -23.88 5.40 -26.83
C TYR A 462 -22.37 5.27 -26.72
N PHE A 463 -21.69 6.41 -26.61
CA PHE A 463 -20.27 6.47 -26.31
C PHE A 463 -20.11 6.97 -24.87
N ILE A 464 -19.52 6.12 -24.04
CA ILE A 464 -19.25 6.39 -22.63
C ILE A 464 -17.84 6.97 -22.55
N LEU A 465 -17.70 8.18 -22.04
CA LEU A 465 -16.44 8.95 -22.02
C LEU A 465 -16.04 9.28 -20.58
N GLY A 466 -14.76 9.10 -20.26
CA GLY A 466 -14.11 9.57 -19.03
C GLY A 466 -13.18 10.76 -19.28
N ASP A 467 -12.97 11.56 -18.23
CA ASP A 467 -12.12 12.75 -18.25
C ASP A 467 -11.21 12.74 -17.01
N GLU A 468 -9.96 12.38 -17.19
CA GLU A 468 -9.09 11.87 -16.13
C GLU A 468 -8.67 12.91 -15.08
N THR A 469 -8.87 14.20 -15.29
CA THR A 469 -8.38 15.23 -14.35
C THR A 469 -9.46 16.13 -13.82
N ASP A 470 -10.71 15.88 -14.16
CA ASP A 470 -11.79 16.79 -13.84
C ASP A 470 -12.28 16.67 -12.38
N GLU A 471 -12.10 15.52 -11.71
CA GLU A 471 -12.31 15.41 -10.26
C GLU A 471 -11.34 16.29 -9.50
N GLN A 472 -10.07 16.36 -9.93
CA GLN A 472 -9.07 17.26 -9.36
C GLN A 472 -9.37 18.73 -9.68
N ALA A 473 -9.78 19.02 -10.92
CA ALA A 473 -10.00 20.39 -11.38
C ALA A 473 -11.26 21.04 -10.79
N PHE A 474 -12.32 20.24 -10.54
CA PHE A 474 -13.63 20.76 -10.14
C PHE A 474 -14.15 20.25 -8.78
N GLY A 475 -13.57 19.18 -8.22
CA GLY A 475 -13.87 18.71 -6.87
C GLY A 475 -15.22 18.01 -6.70
N PHE A 476 -15.69 17.29 -7.73
CA PHE A 476 -16.86 16.41 -7.66
C PHE A 476 -16.47 14.94 -7.50
N ASN A 477 -17.47 14.08 -7.27
CA ASN A 477 -17.30 12.64 -7.35
C ASN A 477 -17.06 12.19 -8.79
N THR A 478 -16.42 11.02 -8.99
CA THR A 478 -16.13 10.41 -10.29
C THR A 478 -17.20 10.71 -11.34
N LYS A 479 -16.83 11.32 -12.47
CA LYS A 479 -17.81 11.77 -13.47
C LYS A 479 -17.65 11.06 -14.82
N THR A 480 -18.64 10.24 -15.16
CA THR A 480 -18.70 9.58 -16.47
C THR A 480 -19.76 10.22 -17.37
N LEU A 481 -19.41 10.49 -18.63
CA LEU A 481 -20.24 11.18 -19.61
C LEU A 481 -20.83 10.20 -20.63
N VAL A 482 -22.11 10.33 -20.96
CA VAL A 482 -22.78 9.50 -21.97
C VAL A 482 -23.18 10.36 -23.16
N PHE A 483 -22.60 10.09 -24.32
CA PHE A 483 -23.00 10.73 -25.57
C PHE A 483 -23.89 9.82 -26.40
N ASP A 484 -24.97 10.37 -26.96
CA ASP A 484 -25.79 9.71 -27.97
C ASP A 484 -25.18 9.98 -29.37
N PHE A 485 -24.72 8.90 -29.99
CA PHE A 485 -24.11 8.83 -31.32
C PHE A 485 -25.13 8.34 -32.38
N SER A 486 -26.44 8.57 -32.16
CA SER A 486 -27.48 8.37 -33.19
C SER A 486 -27.23 9.16 -34.48
N ASP A 487 -26.42 10.21 -34.40
CA ASP A 487 -25.94 11.05 -35.49
C ASP A 487 -24.46 11.36 -35.20
N LEU A 488 -23.54 10.71 -35.92
CA LEU A 488 -22.09 10.85 -35.74
C LEU A 488 -21.60 12.25 -36.17
N ASP A 489 -22.32 12.93 -37.07
CA ASP A 489 -22.03 14.30 -37.48
C ASP A 489 -22.35 15.31 -36.37
N ASN A 490 -23.28 14.98 -35.46
CA ASN A 490 -23.66 15.83 -34.34
C ASN A 490 -23.93 15.04 -33.05
N PRO A 491 -22.89 14.48 -32.40
CA PRO A 491 -23.03 13.78 -31.13
C PRO A 491 -23.57 14.71 -30.04
N THR A 492 -24.44 14.18 -29.17
CA THR A 492 -25.05 14.98 -28.10
C THR A 492 -24.82 14.36 -26.72
N LEU A 493 -24.48 15.17 -25.73
CA LEU A 493 -24.40 14.72 -24.35
C LEU A 493 -25.81 14.35 -23.87
N SER A 494 -26.04 13.05 -23.68
CA SER A 494 -27.32 12.46 -23.28
C SER A 494 -27.54 12.55 -21.77
N SER A 495 -26.52 12.18 -21.01
CA SER A 495 -26.56 12.17 -19.55
C SER A 495 -25.14 12.22 -18.95
N THR A 496 -25.08 12.47 -17.65
CA THR A 496 -23.85 12.45 -16.86
C THR A 496 -24.12 11.61 -15.62
N TYR A 497 -23.21 10.68 -15.34
CA TYR A 497 -23.20 9.88 -14.12
C TYR A 497 -22.18 10.47 -13.14
N PHE A 498 -22.51 10.44 -11.85
CA PHE A 498 -21.60 10.76 -10.76
C PHE A 498 -21.51 9.55 -9.83
N GLY A 499 -20.29 9.10 -9.58
CA GLY A 499 -19.96 7.98 -8.71
C GLY A 499 -20.15 8.27 -7.23
N THR A 500 -19.83 7.28 -6.41
CA THR A 500 -19.96 7.33 -4.95
C THR A 500 -18.73 7.97 -4.27
N THR A 501 -17.57 7.98 -4.93
CA THR A 501 -16.29 8.46 -4.41
C THR A 501 -15.73 9.64 -5.24
N PRO A 502 -14.76 10.41 -4.72
CA PRO A 502 -14.04 11.44 -5.46
C PRO A 502 -12.86 10.92 -6.28
N ALA A 503 -12.69 9.61 -6.42
CA ALA A 503 -11.59 9.04 -7.17
C ALA A 503 -11.71 9.36 -8.67
N ILE A 504 -10.56 9.47 -9.33
CA ILE A 504 -10.45 9.73 -10.75
C ILE A 504 -10.96 8.51 -11.53
N ASP A 505 -11.74 8.70 -12.60
CA ASP A 505 -11.99 7.63 -13.55
C ASP A 505 -10.84 7.46 -14.54
N HIS A 506 -10.60 6.22 -14.95
CA HIS A 506 -9.56 5.90 -15.90
C HIS A 506 -10.14 5.02 -17.01
N ASN A 507 -9.56 3.84 -17.27
CA ASN A 507 -9.99 2.94 -18.35
C ASN A 507 -11.35 2.28 -18.07
N GLY A 508 -12.21 2.24 -19.09
CA GLY A 508 -13.54 1.65 -18.96
C GLY A 508 -13.97 0.83 -20.17
N TYR A 509 -14.71 -0.24 -19.91
CA TYR A 509 -15.03 -1.27 -20.90
C TYR A 509 -16.48 -1.72 -20.77
N VAL A 510 -17.18 -1.84 -21.92
CA VAL A 510 -18.54 -2.39 -21.96
C VAL A 510 -18.51 -3.88 -22.23
N LEU A 511 -19.31 -4.64 -21.49
CA LEU A 511 -19.65 -6.03 -21.77
C LEU A 511 -21.15 -6.24 -21.52
N GLY A 512 -21.94 -6.30 -22.59
CA GLY A 512 -23.39 -6.41 -22.48
C GLY A 512 -24.01 -5.15 -21.87
N ASN A 513 -24.70 -5.32 -20.74
CA ASN A 513 -25.34 -4.22 -20.00
C ASN A 513 -24.51 -3.74 -18.81
N GLU A 514 -23.22 -4.01 -18.80
CA GLU A 514 -22.33 -3.60 -17.72
C GLU A 514 -21.16 -2.79 -18.26
N TYR A 515 -20.77 -1.78 -17.49
CA TYR A 515 -19.59 -0.97 -17.71
C TYR A 515 -18.61 -1.18 -16.56
N TYR A 516 -17.44 -1.70 -16.89
CA TYR A 516 -16.35 -1.99 -15.96
C TYR A 516 -15.41 -0.80 -15.99
N LEU A 517 -15.29 -0.10 -14.87
CA LEU A 517 -14.54 1.15 -14.76
C LEU A 517 -13.39 0.99 -13.77
N ALA A 518 -12.17 1.27 -14.22
CA ALA A 518 -11.04 1.53 -13.35
C ALA A 518 -11.17 2.92 -12.73
N ASN A 519 -11.01 2.99 -11.41
CA ASN A 519 -11.14 4.22 -10.64
C ASN A 519 -9.93 4.48 -9.74
N TYR A 520 -8.71 4.26 -10.23
CA TYR A 520 -7.47 4.49 -9.47
C TYR A 520 -7.63 4.06 -8.00
N ARG A 521 -7.73 5.06 -7.12
CA ARG A 521 -7.79 4.97 -5.66
C ARG A 521 -9.06 4.38 -5.07
N ALA A 522 -10.08 4.15 -5.89
CA ALA A 522 -11.33 3.51 -5.52
C ALA A 522 -11.50 2.14 -6.21
N GLY A 523 -10.44 1.59 -6.80
CA GLY A 523 -10.45 0.24 -7.36
C GLY A 523 -11.28 0.09 -8.64
N MET A 524 -11.87 -1.09 -8.82
CA MET A 524 -12.77 -1.38 -9.95
C MET A 524 -14.23 -1.19 -9.54
N ARG A 525 -14.99 -0.50 -10.39
CA ARG A 525 -16.44 -0.30 -10.26
C ARG A 525 -17.18 -0.96 -11.43
N ILE A 526 -18.28 -1.66 -11.15
CA ILE A 526 -19.16 -2.23 -12.19
C ILE A 526 -20.51 -1.53 -12.16
N LEU A 527 -20.84 -0.85 -13.26
CA LEU A 527 -22.08 -0.11 -13.42
C LEU A 527 -23.06 -0.85 -14.33
N ASP A 528 -24.31 -1.05 -13.90
CA ASP A 528 -25.40 -1.47 -14.78
C ASP A 528 -25.81 -0.29 -15.68
N ILE A 529 -25.71 -0.50 -16.99
CA ILE A 529 -26.02 0.47 -18.03
C ILE A 529 -27.30 0.10 -18.81
N SER A 530 -28.12 -0.82 -18.28
CA SER A 530 -29.42 -1.19 -18.89
C SER A 530 -30.36 0.00 -19.11
N ASN A 531 -30.17 1.09 -18.36
CA ASN A 531 -30.97 2.31 -18.44
C ASN A 531 -30.21 3.51 -19.07
N ILE A 532 -29.13 3.26 -19.81
CA ILE A 532 -28.22 4.31 -20.32
C ILE A 532 -28.89 5.42 -21.13
N SER A 533 -30.00 5.10 -21.81
CA SER A 533 -30.81 6.07 -22.57
C SER A 533 -31.58 7.09 -21.70
N SER A 534 -31.65 6.88 -20.39
CA SER A 534 -32.39 7.74 -19.47
C SER A 534 -31.56 8.97 -19.10
N SER A 535 -32.19 10.14 -19.12
CA SER A 535 -31.57 11.38 -18.63
C SER A 535 -31.40 11.41 -17.10
N THR A 536 -32.05 10.50 -16.37
CA THR A 536 -31.97 10.38 -14.91
C THR A 536 -31.59 8.97 -14.54
N ASN A 537 -30.55 8.79 -13.74
CA ASN A 537 -30.00 7.48 -13.36
C ASN A 537 -29.70 6.60 -14.59
N PRO A 538 -28.83 7.06 -15.52
CA PRO A 538 -28.44 6.28 -16.70
C PRO A 538 -27.66 5.01 -16.32
N MET A 539 -26.94 5.06 -15.20
CA MET A 539 -26.10 4.00 -14.69
C MET A 539 -26.33 3.81 -13.19
N THR A 540 -26.13 2.58 -12.70
CA THR A 540 -26.18 2.26 -11.26
C THR A 540 -25.01 1.36 -10.90
N GLU A 541 -24.23 1.72 -9.89
CA GLU A 541 -23.18 0.83 -9.37
C GLU A 541 -23.80 -0.42 -8.78
N THR A 542 -23.26 -1.59 -9.14
CA THR A 542 -23.79 -2.90 -8.75
C THR A 542 -22.80 -3.77 -8.00
N HIS A 543 -21.51 -3.56 -8.28
CA HIS A 543 -20.39 -4.29 -7.69
C HIS A 543 -19.17 -3.37 -7.62
N PHE A 544 -18.29 -3.63 -6.64
CA PHE A 544 -16.96 -3.04 -6.62
C PHE A 544 -15.97 -3.93 -5.88
N ILE A 545 -14.69 -3.68 -6.15
CA ILE A 545 -13.56 -4.14 -5.32
C ILE A 545 -12.56 -2.98 -5.26
N ASP A 546 -12.16 -2.64 -4.04
CA ASP A 546 -11.16 -1.60 -3.79
C ASP A 546 -9.82 -2.24 -3.42
N THR A 547 -8.88 -2.18 -4.36
CA THR A 547 -7.53 -2.70 -4.19
C THR A 547 -6.58 -1.68 -3.57
N PHE A 548 -7.00 -0.40 -3.44
CA PHE A 548 -6.20 0.69 -2.88
C PHE A 548 -6.83 1.23 -1.58
N ILE A 549 -6.60 0.53 -0.49
CA ILE A 549 -7.17 0.81 0.83
C ILE A 549 -6.80 2.20 1.42
N PRO A 550 -5.63 2.82 1.17
CA PRO A 550 -5.25 4.03 1.89
C PRO A 550 -6.20 5.23 1.74
N SER A 551 -6.88 5.39 0.60
CA SER A 551 -7.75 6.56 0.34
C SER A 551 -8.49 6.46 -0.99
N ASP A 552 -9.76 6.87 -1.04
CA ASP A 552 -10.55 7.11 -2.27
C ASP A 552 -10.37 8.50 -2.92
N SER A 553 -9.32 9.26 -2.58
CA SER A 553 -9.17 10.65 -3.06
C SER A 553 -8.81 10.74 -4.55
N ALA A 554 -9.02 11.93 -5.15
CA ALA A 554 -8.69 12.21 -6.55
C ALA A 554 -7.16 12.22 -6.80
N ALA A 555 -6.55 11.06 -6.96
CA ALA A 555 -5.13 10.87 -7.26
C ALA A 555 -4.87 9.54 -8.00
N PHE A 556 -3.69 9.42 -8.60
CA PHE A 556 -3.34 8.41 -9.62
C PHE A 556 -2.74 7.10 -9.07
N ASN A 557 -3.10 6.69 -7.85
CA ASN A 557 -2.65 5.42 -7.26
C ASN A 557 -3.77 4.39 -7.35
N GLY A 558 -3.47 3.10 -7.31
CA GLY A 558 -4.45 2.02 -7.40
C GLY A 558 -4.70 1.55 -8.84
N VAL A 559 -5.96 1.28 -9.19
CA VAL A 559 -6.29 0.57 -10.44
C VAL A 559 -6.08 1.43 -11.69
N TRP A 560 -5.17 0.99 -12.56
CA TRP A 560 -4.94 1.57 -13.88
C TRP A 560 -5.96 1.04 -14.90
N SER A 561 -6.15 -0.27 -15.00
CA SER A 561 -7.03 -0.86 -16.02
C SER A 561 -7.60 -2.19 -15.58
N VAL A 562 -8.65 -2.63 -16.28
CA VAL A 562 -9.39 -3.87 -16.02
C VAL A 562 -9.69 -4.59 -17.33
N TYR A 563 -9.76 -5.91 -17.31
CA TYR A 563 -10.14 -6.71 -18.48
C TYR A 563 -11.22 -7.75 -18.10
N PRO A 564 -12.48 -7.54 -18.53
CA PRO A 564 -13.61 -8.38 -18.11
C PRO A 564 -14.04 -9.44 -19.16
N TYR A 565 -13.29 -9.63 -20.25
CA TYR A 565 -13.78 -10.35 -21.44
C TYR A 565 -13.53 -11.86 -21.44
N PHE A 566 -13.00 -12.43 -20.37
CA PHE A 566 -12.79 -13.88 -20.28
C PHE A 566 -14.11 -14.64 -20.18
N ALA A 567 -14.24 -15.72 -20.96
CA ALA A 567 -15.47 -16.51 -21.03
C ALA A 567 -15.77 -17.26 -19.72
N SER A 568 -14.75 -17.51 -18.90
CA SER A 568 -14.89 -18.04 -17.55
C SER A 568 -15.61 -17.10 -16.57
N GLY A 569 -15.73 -15.80 -16.91
CA GLY A 569 -16.16 -14.74 -16.01
C GLY A 569 -15.05 -14.25 -15.07
N ASN A 570 -13.80 -14.69 -15.27
CA ASN A 570 -12.64 -14.06 -14.65
C ASN A 570 -12.54 -12.60 -15.10
N ILE A 571 -12.21 -11.73 -14.17
CA ILE A 571 -11.86 -10.34 -14.44
C ILE A 571 -10.44 -10.16 -13.90
N VAL A 572 -9.58 -9.55 -14.71
CA VAL A 572 -8.23 -9.20 -14.25
C VAL A 572 -8.09 -7.69 -14.13
N ILE A 573 -7.40 -7.27 -13.08
CA ILE A 573 -7.20 -5.87 -12.72
C ILE A 573 -5.70 -5.64 -12.63
N SER A 574 -5.22 -4.56 -13.23
CA SER A 574 -3.86 -4.06 -13.04
C SER A 574 -3.91 -2.87 -12.10
N ASP A 575 -3.41 -3.10 -10.90
CA ASP A 575 -3.17 -2.09 -9.89
C ASP A 575 -1.71 -1.61 -10.01
N ILE A 576 -1.53 -0.29 -9.95
CA ILE A 576 -0.22 0.35 -10.13
C ILE A 576 0.76 -0.16 -9.08
N GLU A 577 0.34 -0.24 -7.83
CA GLU A 577 1.19 -0.69 -6.73
C GLU A 577 0.98 -2.17 -6.39
N GLY A 578 -0.27 -2.65 -6.47
CA GLY A 578 -0.63 -4.01 -6.04
C GLY A 578 -0.42 -5.11 -7.09
N GLY A 579 -0.15 -4.76 -8.36
CA GLY A 579 0.12 -5.73 -9.42
C GLY A 579 -1.14 -6.33 -10.02
N LEU A 580 -1.13 -7.65 -10.25
CA LEU A 580 -2.23 -8.36 -10.91
C LEU A 580 -3.21 -8.92 -9.89
N PHE A 581 -4.47 -8.50 -9.97
CA PHE A 581 -5.56 -9.14 -9.24
C PHE A 581 -6.43 -9.96 -10.19
N ILE A 582 -6.78 -11.16 -9.76
CA ILE A 582 -7.73 -12.03 -10.44
C ILE A 582 -8.98 -12.11 -9.58
N VAL A 583 -10.08 -11.58 -10.09
CA VAL A 583 -11.34 -11.45 -9.34
C VAL A 583 -12.50 -12.05 -10.12
N ARG A 584 -13.61 -12.29 -9.42
CA ARG A 584 -14.86 -12.76 -10.03
C ARG A 584 -16.05 -12.23 -9.25
N LYS A 585 -17.19 -12.06 -9.91
CA LYS A 585 -18.44 -11.77 -9.21
C LYS A 585 -18.81 -12.93 -8.28
N SER A 586 -19.21 -12.61 -7.06
CA SER A 586 -19.65 -13.58 -6.06
C SER A 586 -20.85 -14.38 -6.58
N GLN A 587 -20.90 -15.68 -6.27
CA GLN A 587 -21.99 -16.58 -6.70
C GLN A 587 -23.20 -16.62 -5.78
#